data_AF-A0A7C5BFN3-F1
#
_entry.id   AF-A0A7C5BFN3-F1
#
_cell.length_a   1.000
_cell.length_b   1.000
_cell.length_c   1.000
_cell.angle_alpha   90.00
_cell.angle_beta   90.00
_cell.angle_gamma   90.00
#
_symmetry.space_group_name_H-M   'P 1'
#
loop_
_entity.id
_entity.type
_entity.pdbx_description
1 polymer ?
#
loop_
_entity_poly.entity_id
_entity_poly.type
_entity_poly.pdbx_seq_one_letter_code
_entity_poly.pdbx_strand_id
1 'polypeptide(L)' 'NRKPVSLEDAIRTICIFRIILKDKIIKVAAGRETTFFDAGVLIYMAGANGMLIGGYLTIKGRDLTDDYKLIRQVNNLWNG' A
#
# COMPACT_ATOMS: atom_id res chain seq x y z
N ASN A 1 9.69 22.72 3.84
CA ASN A 1 8.94 22.12 4.95
C ASN A 1 7.47 21.89 4.59
N ARG A 2 7.13 20.72 4.04
CA ARG A 2 5.72 20.24 4.00
C ARG A 2 5.57 19.20 5.10
N LYS A 3 4.50 19.30 5.90
CA LYS A 3 4.17 18.25 6.87
C LYS A 3 3.83 16.96 6.10
N PRO A 4 4.29 15.78 6.57
CA PRO A 4 3.88 14.51 5.99
C PRO A 4 2.36 14.36 6.04
N VAL A 5 1.78 13.72 5.02
CA VAL A 5 0.36 13.36 5.01
C VAL A 5 0.10 12.36 6.14
N SER A 6 -1.02 12.51 6.84
CA SER A 6 -1.41 11.59 7.91
C SER A 6 -1.78 10.21 7.32
N LEU A 7 -1.62 9.15 8.10
CA LEU A 7 -2.06 7.81 7.68
C LEU A 7 -3.57 7.81 7.37
N GLU A 8 -4.36 8.51 8.16
CA GLU A 8 -5.82 8.62 7.99
C GLU A 8 -6.17 9.24 6.64
N ASP A 9 -5.53 10.35 6.27
CA ASP A 9 -5.79 11.02 4.99
C ASP A 9 -5.34 10.16 3.80
N ALA A 10 -4.24 9.41 3.96
CA ALA A 10 -3.82 8.47 2.95
C ALA A 10 -4.84 7.34 2.75
N ILE A 11 -5.32 6.73 3.83
CA ILE A 11 -6.34 5.67 3.76
C ILE A 11 -7.65 6.22 3.17
N ARG A 12 -8.10 7.38 3.62
CA ARG A 12 -9.29 8.06 3.08
C ARG A 12 -9.16 8.32 1.58
N THR A 13 -7.98 8.74 1.14
CA THR A 13 -7.68 8.96 -0.28
C THR A 13 -7.83 7.67 -1.08
N ILE A 14 -7.31 6.54 -0.58
CA ILE A 14 -7.40 5.25 -1.27
C ILE A 14 -8.86 4.77 -1.34
N CYS A 15 -9.63 4.91 -0.27
CA CYS A 15 -11.06 4.58 -0.27
C CYS A 15 -11.84 5.39 -1.32
N ILE A 16 -11.59 6.71 -1.39
CA ILE A 16 -12.23 7.60 -2.37
C ILE A 16 -11.91 7.14 -3.79
N PHE A 17 -10.63 6.87 -4.08
CA PHE A 17 -10.24 6.38 -5.41
C PHE A 17 -10.83 5.01 -5.73
N ARG A 18 -10.95 4.10 -4.77
CA ARG A 18 -11.60 2.80 -5.01
C ARG A 18 -13.08 2.96 -5.35
N ILE A 19 -13.79 3.86 -4.68
CA ILE A 19 -15.21 4.13 -4.96
C ILE A 19 -15.40 4.72 -6.37
N ILE A 20 -14.54 5.69 -6.75
CA ILE A 20 -14.63 6.39 -8.04
C ILE A 20 -14.12 5.50 -9.19
N LEU A 21 -13.07 4.72 -8.95
CA LEU A 21 -12.35 3.92 -9.95
C LEU A 21 -12.50 2.41 -9.67
N LYS A 22 -13.75 1.95 -9.64
CA LYS A 22 -14.11 0.58 -9.24
C LYS A 22 -13.25 -0.51 -9.86
N ASP A 23 -13.00 -0.43 -11.17
CA ASP A 23 -12.31 -1.49 -11.94
C ASP A 23 -10.85 -1.17 -12.27
N LYS A 24 -10.28 -0.12 -11.66
CA LYS A 24 -8.89 0.27 -11.94
C LYS A 24 -7.93 -0.29 -10.91
N ILE A 25 -6.68 -0.47 -11.37
CA ILE A 25 -5.57 -0.82 -10.49
C ILE A 25 -5.19 0.43 -9.70
N ILE A 26 -5.26 0.32 -8.37
CA ILE A 26 -4.78 1.34 -7.44
C ILE A 26 -3.50 0.78 -6.82
N LYS A 27 -2.37 1.31 -7.29
CA LYS A 27 -1.03 0.81 -6.94
C LYS A 27 -0.36 1.69 -5.90
N VAL A 28 0.15 1.07 -4.84
CA VAL A 28 1.05 1.71 -3.88
C VAL A 28 2.48 1.65 -4.41
N ALA A 29 3.11 2.80 -4.62
CA ALA A 29 4.49 2.91 -5.08
C ALA A 29 5.42 3.17 -3.90
N ALA A 30 5.93 4.39 -3.74
CA ALA A 30 6.85 4.79 -2.67
C ALA A 30 6.13 5.28 -1.41
N GLY A 31 6.85 5.32 -0.28
CA GLY A 31 6.36 5.82 1.02
C GLY A 31 5.80 4.75 1.96
N ARG A 32 5.73 3.50 1.49
CA ARG A 32 5.26 2.35 2.29
C ARG A 32 6.16 2.06 3.49
N GLU A 33 7.45 2.37 3.39
CA GLU A 33 8.46 2.10 4.42
C GLU A 33 8.39 3.09 5.59
N THR A 34 7.89 4.31 5.35
CA THR A 34 7.92 5.42 6.32
C THR A 34 6.56 5.66 6.98
N THR A 35 5.47 5.62 6.20
CA THR A 35 4.12 5.95 6.69
C THR A 35 3.28 4.71 6.93
N PHE A 36 3.63 3.57 6.33
CA PHE A 36 2.78 2.39 6.28
C PHE A 36 3.45 1.10 6.77
N PHE A 37 4.56 1.21 7.51
CA PHE A 37 5.29 0.05 8.02
C PHE A 37 4.37 -0.89 8.82
N ASP A 38 3.48 -0.31 9.65
CA ASP A 38 2.46 -1.05 10.44
C ASP A 38 1.08 -1.12 9.77
N ALA A 39 0.78 -0.25 8.82
CA ALA A 39 -0.52 -0.20 8.14
C ALA A 39 -0.60 -1.09 6.88
N GLY A 40 0.36 -2.01 6.70
CA GLY A 40 0.60 -2.74 5.47
C GLY A 40 -0.66 -3.35 4.86
N VAL A 41 -1.41 -4.13 5.62
CA VAL A 41 -2.67 -4.77 5.14
C VAL A 41 -3.83 -3.77 5.02
N LEU A 42 -3.87 -2.73 5.88
CA LEU A 42 -4.95 -1.74 5.93
C LEU A 42 -5.12 -0.98 4.62
N ILE A 43 -4.03 -0.68 3.92
CA ILE A 43 -4.08 -0.03 2.60
C ILE A 43 -4.83 -0.91 1.57
N TYR A 44 -4.60 -2.21 1.59
CA TYR A 44 -5.27 -3.13 0.67
C TYR A 44 -6.72 -3.36 1.06
N MET A 45 -7.04 -3.30 2.36
CA MET A 45 -8.43 -3.24 2.85
C MET A 45 -9.16 -1.97 2.39
N ALA A 46 -8.46 -0.84 2.36
CA ALA A 46 -8.99 0.44 1.88
C ALA A 46 -9.26 0.44 0.35
N GLY A 47 -8.75 -0.56 -0.37
CA GLY A 47 -9.04 -0.76 -1.79
C GLY A 47 -7.83 -0.66 -2.71
N ALA A 48 -6.59 -0.56 -2.20
CA ALA A 48 -5.43 -0.77 -3.06
C ALA A 48 -5.33 -2.24 -3.52
N ASN A 49 -4.91 -2.47 -4.76
CA ASN A 49 -4.79 -3.83 -5.33
C ASN A 49 -3.53 -4.01 -6.19
N GLY A 50 -2.55 -3.14 -6.02
CA GLY A 50 -1.24 -3.28 -6.63
C GLY A 50 -0.16 -2.70 -5.74
N MET A 51 1.07 -3.17 -5.90
CA MET A 51 2.23 -2.61 -5.22
C MET A 51 3.48 -2.71 -6.08
N LEU A 52 4.46 -1.83 -5.82
CA LEU A 52 5.83 -2.05 -6.27
C LEU A 52 6.54 -2.97 -5.27
N ILE A 53 7.28 -3.95 -5.79
CA ILE A 53 8.11 -4.88 -5.01
C ILE A 53 9.58 -4.72 -5.39
N GLY A 54 10.47 -5.03 -4.45
CA GLY A 54 11.89 -4.82 -4.63
C GLY A 54 12.28 -3.34 -4.62
N GLY A 55 13.57 -3.06 -4.48
CA GLY A 55 14.08 -1.70 -4.30
C GLY A 55 13.49 -0.67 -5.27
N TYR A 56 13.26 0.56 -4.77
CA TYR A 56 12.77 1.65 -5.62
C TYR A 56 13.84 2.09 -6.61
N LEU A 57 13.41 2.63 -7.76
CA LEU A 57 14.29 3.09 -8.85
C LEU A 57 15.46 3.98 -8.38
N THR A 58 15.31 4.70 -7.27
CA THR A 58 16.34 5.62 -6.74
C THR A 58 16.59 5.50 -5.23
N ILE A 59 15.88 4.62 -4.51
CA ILE A 59 15.97 4.48 -3.04
C ILE A 59 15.98 2.99 -2.69
N LYS A 60 16.85 2.57 -1.77
CA LYS A 60 16.78 1.21 -1.19
C LYS A 60 15.39 0.99 -0.60
N GLY A 61 14.62 0.12 -1.23
CA GLY A 61 13.29 -0.28 -0.78
C GLY A 61 13.35 -1.37 0.28
N ARG A 62 12.19 -1.98 0.54
CA ARG A 62 12.05 -3.12 1.45
C ARG A 62 12.74 -4.37 0.88
N ASP A 63 13.09 -5.29 1.76
CA ASP A 63 13.53 -6.62 1.37
C ASP A 63 12.38 -7.34 0.63
N LEU A 64 12.72 -8.02 -0.48
CA LEU A 64 11.76 -8.78 -1.27
C LEU A 64 11.00 -9.81 -0.44
N THR A 65 11.67 -10.41 0.56
CA THR A 65 11.07 -11.41 1.45
C THR A 65 9.88 -10.84 2.22
N ASP A 66 9.97 -9.59 2.66
CA ASP A 66 8.87 -8.94 3.39
C ASP A 66 7.71 -8.56 2.47
N ASP A 67 7.99 -8.24 1.21
CA ASP A 67 6.95 -8.04 0.20
C ASP A 67 6.14 -9.32 -0.03
N TYR A 68 6.82 -10.46 -0.16
CA TYR A 68 6.15 -11.75 -0.29
C TYR A 68 5.31 -12.11 0.93
N LYS A 69 5.78 -11.82 2.15
CA LYS A 69 5.00 -12.00 3.38
C LYS A 69 3.71 -11.18 3.35
N LEU A 70 3.80 -9.91 2.96
CA LEU A 70 2.64 -9.02 2.87
C LEU A 70 1.64 -9.50 1.82
N ILE A 71 2.13 -9.90 0.63
CA ILE A 71 1.28 -10.48 -0.41
C ILE A 71 0.52 -11.69 0.12
N ARG A 72 1.19 -12.57 0.89
CA ARG A 72 0.53 -13.72 1.52
C ARG A 72 -0.52 -13.30 2.54
N GLN A 73 -0.26 -12.30 3.37
CA GLN A 73 -1.24 -11.78 4.34
C GLN A 73 -2.48 -11.20 3.64
N VAL A 74 -2.29 -10.40 2.59
CA VAL A 74 -3.39 -9.83 1.81
C VAL A 74 -4.20 -10.93 1.11
N ASN A 75 -3.53 -11.92 0.52
CA ASN A 75 -4.23 -13.07 -0.08
C ASN A 75 -5.06 -13.84 0.96
N ASN A 76 -4.51 -14.09 2.14
CA ASN A 76 -5.25 -14.76 3.22
C ASN A 76 -6.47 -13.94 3.67
N LEU A 77 -6.35 -12.62 3.72
CA LEU A 77 -7.46 -11.73 4.06
C LEU A 77 -8.58 -11.77 3.02
N TRP A 78 -8.24 -11.80 1.73
CA TRP A 78 -9.24 -11.76 0.65
C TRP A 78 -9.93 -13.09 0.39
N ASN A 79 -9.26 -14.20 0.70
CA ASN A 79 -9.77 -15.55 0.46
C ASN A 79 -10.21 -16.26 1.75
N GLY A 80 -10.10 -15.59 2.90
CA GLY A 80 -10.51 -16.09 4.21
C GLY A 80 -11.95 -15.76 4.56
#